data_AF-A0AAJ1BCN2-F1
#
_entry.id   AF-A0AAJ1BCN2-F1
#
_cell.length_a   1.000
_cell.length_b   1.000
_cell.length_c   1.000
_cell.angle_alpha   90.00
_cell.angle_beta   90.00
_cell.angle_gamma   90.00
#
_symmetry.space_group_name_H-M   'P 1'
#
loop_
_entity.id
_entity.type
_entity.pdbx_description
1 polymer ?
#
loop_
_entity_poly.entity_id
_entity_poly.type
_entity_poly.pdbx_seq_one_letter_code
_entity_poly.pdbx_strand_id
1 'polypeptide(L)'
;MQLQASETKPEYRPEDQLTPYAEVANAPTPAEAAIAFADVAMSLADMPVTDPRTRDIVRQVAEQSLSADEAVRIRLSEIMGKWPSD
;
A
#
# COMPACT_ATOMS: atom_id res chain seq x y z
N MET A 1 -46.34 1.95 9.73
CA MET A 1 -45.70 0.63 9.63
C MET A 1 -44.33 0.86 8.98
N GLN A 2 -43.24 0.55 9.68
CA GLN A 2 -41.86 0.85 9.27
C GLN A 2 -41.39 -0.10 8.16
N LEU A 3 -40.75 0.43 7.11
CA LEU A 3 -40.00 -0.36 6.12
C LEU A 3 -38.71 -0.84 6.78
N GLN A 4 -38.65 -2.11 7.18
CA GLN A 4 -37.39 -2.74 7.58
C GLN A 4 -36.58 -2.99 6.30
N ALA A 5 -35.58 -2.15 6.06
CA ALA A 5 -34.51 -2.46 5.13
C ALA A 5 -33.66 -3.58 5.77
N SER A 6 -33.93 -4.82 5.40
CA SER A 6 -33.04 -5.93 5.70
C SER A 6 -31.75 -5.70 4.91
N GLU A 7 -30.73 -5.14 5.55
CA GLU A 7 -29.36 -5.20 5.03
C GLU A 7 -28.98 -6.69 4.96
N THR A 8 -29.06 -7.24 3.76
CA THR A 8 -28.57 -8.59 3.47
C THR A 8 -27.06 -8.54 3.64
N LYS A 9 -26.56 -9.21 4.68
CA LYS A 9 -25.13 -9.45 4.89
C LYS A 9 -24.58 -10.04 3.58
N PRO A 10 -23.61 -9.42 2.91
CA PRO A 10 -23.10 -9.97 1.65
C PRO A 10 -22.54 -11.36 1.92
N GLU A 11 -23.05 -12.36 1.19
CA GLU A 11 -22.48 -13.70 1.14
C GLU A 11 -21.17 -13.62 0.35
N TYR A 12 -20.06 -13.42 1.06
CA TYR A 12 -18.73 -13.56 0.48
C TYR A 12 -18.49 -15.03 0.17
N ARG A 13 -18.38 -15.37 -1.11
CA ARG A 13 -18.04 -16.73 -1.52
C ARG A 13 -16.54 -16.97 -1.32
N PRO A 14 -16.09 -18.21 -1.12
CA PRO A 14 -14.66 -18.53 -1.02
C PRO A 14 -13.85 -18.02 -2.22
N GLU A 15 -14.43 -17.97 -3.42
CA GLU A 15 -13.84 -17.37 -4.61
C GLU A 15 -13.74 -15.84 -4.60
N ASP A 16 -14.52 -15.16 -3.74
CA ASP A 16 -14.42 -13.72 -3.50
C ASP A 16 -13.31 -13.40 -2.49
N GLN A 17 -12.74 -14.42 -1.83
CA GLN A 17 -11.54 -14.27 -1.04
C GLN A 17 -10.37 -14.19 -2.02
N LEU A 18 -9.91 -12.97 -2.30
CA LEU A 18 -8.58 -12.76 -2.85
C LEU A 18 -7.61 -13.54 -1.96
N THR A 19 -7.11 -14.67 -2.46
CA THR A 19 -6.04 -15.40 -1.79
C THR A 19 -4.93 -14.38 -1.56
N PRO A 20 -4.53 -14.10 -0.31
CA PRO A 20 -3.43 -13.19 -0.07
C PRO A 20 -2.23 -13.72 -0.87
N TYR A 21 -1.55 -12.84 -1.61
CA TYR A 21 -0.34 -13.24 -2.32
C TYR A 21 0.58 -13.97 -1.34
N ALA A 22 1.19 -15.08 -1.78
CA ALA A 22 1.96 -15.94 -0.88
C ALA A 22 3.08 -15.17 -0.17
N GLU A 23 3.62 -14.11 -0.80
CA GLU A 23 4.59 -13.21 -0.18
C GLU A 23 4.00 -12.39 0.99
N VAL A 24 2.74 -11.98 0.89
CA VAL A 24 2.02 -11.24 1.95
C VAL A 24 1.58 -12.17 3.07
N ALA A 25 1.11 -13.38 2.72
CA ALA A 25 0.64 -14.38 3.68
C ALA A 25 1.76 -14.90 4.61
N ASN A 26 3.00 -14.92 4.12
CA ASN A 26 4.16 -15.43 4.85
C ASN A 26 5.01 -14.32 5.50
N ALA A 27 4.60 -13.06 5.42
CA ALA A 27 5.35 -11.97 6.00
C ALA A 27 5.34 -12.04 7.55
N PRO A 28 6.50 -11.95 8.22
CA PRO A 28 6.61 -12.13 9.66
C PRO A 28 6.10 -10.93 10.47
N THR A 29 5.95 -9.75 9.85
CA THR A 29 5.46 -8.54 10.51
C THR A 29 4.38 -7.84 9.66
N PRO A 30 3.46 -7.08 10.28
CA PRO A 30 2.49 -6.27 9.52
C PRO A 30 3.14 -5.26 8.58
N ALA A 31 4.29 -4.70 8.96
CA ALA A 31 5.06 -3.79 8.13
C ALA A 31 5.59 -4.51 6.87
N GLU A 32 6.16 -5.70 7.03
CA GLU A 32 6.63 -6.51 5.91
C GLU A 32 5.47 -6.98 5.01
N ALA A 33 4.32 -7.31 5.58
CA ALA A 33 3.12 -7.65 4.82
C ALA A 33 2.64 -6.47 3.95
N ALA A 34 2.64 -5.26 4.51
CA ALA A 34 2.27 -4.04 3.79
C ALA A 34 3.25 -3.71 2.66
N ILE A 35 4.56 -3.87 2.91
CA ILE A 35 5.60 -3.68 1.89
C ILE A 35 5.46 -4.71 0.78
N ALA A 36 5.30 -6.00 1.12
CA ALA A 36 5.12 -7.07 0.14
C ALA A 36 3.87 -6.86 -0.71
N PHE A 37 2.76 -6.43 -0.09
CA PHE A 37 1.54 -6.10 -0.81
C PHE A 37 1.76 -4.96 -1.81
N ALA A 38 2.43 -3.89 -1.38
CA ALA A 38 2.75 -2.76 -2.26
C ALA A 38 3.68 -3.18 -3.41
N ASP A 39 4.71 -3.98 -3.14
CA ASP A 39 5.64 -4.48 -4.16
C ASP A 39 4.92 -5.34 -5.22
N VAL A 40 4.02 -6.24 -4.80
CA VAL A 40 3.22 -7.05 -5.73
C VAL A 40 2.26 -6.18 -6.54
N ALA A 41 1.52 -5.27 -5.90
CA ALA A 41 0.57 -4.40 -6.59
C ALA A 41 1.25 -3.53 -7.64
N MET A 42 2.40 -2.95 -7.31
CA MET A 42 3.18 -2.11 -8.23
C MET A 42 3.81 -2.92 -9.36
N SER A 43 4.21 -4.17 -9.10
CA SER A 43 4.72 -5.07 -10.14
C SER A 43 3.64 -5.49 -11.12
N LEU A 44 2.41 -5.78 -10.65
CA LEU A 44 1.26 -6.10 -11.50
C LEU A 44 0.79 -4.93 -12.36
N ALA A 45 1.10 -3.71 -11.94
CA ALA A 45 0.85 -2.49 -12.71
C ALA A 45 2.00 -2.14 -13.67
N ASP A 46 2.98 -3.03 -13.88
CA ASP A 46 4.20 -2.78 -14.66
C ASP A 46 5.01 -1.56 -14.19
N MET A 47 4.92 -1.21 -12.91
CA MET A 47 5.57 -0.05 -12.29
C MET A 47 6.35 -0.44 -11.02
N PRO A 48 7.32 -1.36 -11.08
CA PRO A 48 8.05 -1.80 -9.89
C PRO A 48 8.80 -0.63 -9.22
N VAL A 49 8.69 -0.53 -7.89
CA VAL A 49 9.39 0.49 -7.10
C VAL A 49 10.84 0.07 -6.90
N THR A 50 11.72 0.55 -7.78
CA THR A 50 13.15 0.20 -7.80
C THR A 50 14.05 1.22 -7.11
N ASP A 51 13.60 2.47 -6.95
CA ASP A 51 14.38 3.52 -6.31
C ASP A 51 14.60 3.22 -4.81
N PRO A 52 15.85 3.03 -4.35
CA PRO A 52 16.14 2.69 -2.95
C PRO A 52 15.59 3.73 -1.98
N ARG A 53 15.61 5.02 -2.35
CA ARG A 53 15.10 6.09 -1.50
C ARG A 53 13.59 5.99 -1.30
N THR A 54 12.85 5.74 -2.37
CA THR A 54 11.40 5.50 -2.30
C THR A 54 11.09 4.27 -1.47
N ARG A 55 11.85 3.18 -1.62
CA ARG A 55 11.69 1.96 -0.82
C ARG A 55 11.91 2.19 0.68
N ASP A 56 12.90 2.99 1.06
CA ASP A 56 13.15 3.33 2.46
C ASP A 56 12.03 4.18 3.07
N ILE A 57 11.44 5.11 2.30
CA ILE A 57 10.29 5.90 2.75
C ILE A 57 9.07 4.99 2.97
N VAL A 58 8.79 4.07 2.03
CA VAL A 58 7.70 3.09 2.18
C VAL A 58 7.89 2.23 3.42
N ARG A 59 9.13 1.80 3.71
CA ARG A 59 9.45 1.06 4.94
C ARG A 59 9.12 1.87 6.20
N GLN A 60 9.54 3.14 6.26
CA GLN A 60 9.26 4.01 7.42
C GLN A 60 7.76 4.23 7.64
N VAL A 61 6.98 4.31 6.56
CA VAL A 61 5.51 4.39 6.65
C VAL A 61 4.92 3.08 7.18
N ALA A 62 5.39 1.95 6.67
CA ALA A 62 4.93 0.62 7.10
C ALA A 62 5.26 0.34 8.57
N GLU A 63 6.42 0.81 9.04
CA GLU A 63 6.88 0.74 10.44
C GLU A 63 6.22 1.80 11.34
N GLN A 64 5.36 2.66 10.79
CA GLN A 64 4.68 3.76 11.50
C GLN A 64 5.64 4.80 12.11
N SER A 65 6.90 4.84 11.67
CA SER A 65 7.87 5.86 12.07
C SER A 65 7.71 7.17 11.29
N LEU A 66 6.95 7.14 10.19
CA LEU A 66 6.65 8.27 9.32
C LEU A 66 5.18 8.19 8.86
N SER A 67 4.44 9.30 8.87
CA SER A 67 3.08 9.30 8.32
C SER A 67 3.08 9.27 6.79
N ALA A 68 1.99 8.77 6.19
CA ALA A 68 1.84 8.74 4.73
C ALA A 68 1.89 10.15 4.11
N ASP A 69 1.25 11.13 4.75
CA ASP A 69 1.24 12.52 4.29
C ASP A 69 2.65 13.15 4.32
N GLU A 70 3.42 12.89 5.38
CA GLU A 70 4.81 13.34 5.48
C GLU A 70 5.69 12.67 4.43
N ALA A 71 5.52 11.36 4.21
CA ALA A 71 6.23 10.61 3.18
C ALA A 71 6.00 11.20 1.78
N VAL A 72 4.75 11.54 1.44
CA VAL A 72 4.42 12.19 0.16
C VAL A 72 5.07 13.57 0.07
N ARG A 73 4.99 14.39 1.13
CA ARG A 73 5.62 15.73 1.14
C ARG A 73 7.14 15.65 0.95
N ILE A 74 7.80 14.76 1.68
CA ILE A 74 9.24 14.51 1.57
C ILE A 74 9.56 14.13 0.12
N ARG A 75 8.88 13.11 -0.41
CA ARG A 75 9.19 12.62 -1.76
C ARG A 75 8.94 13.66 -2.84
N LEU A 76 7.84 14.42 -2.73
CA LEU A 76 7.51 15.50 -3.66
C LEU A 76 8.57 16.60 -3.63
N SER A 77 8.99 17.03 -2.44
CA SER A 77 10.05 18.04 -2.29
C SER A 77 11.40 17.58 -2.85
N GLU A 78 11.77 16.30 -2.71
CA GLU A 78 13.00 15.74 -3.28
C GLU A 78 12.99 15.72 -4.81
N ILE A 79 11.82 15.45 -5.41
CA ILE A 79 11.66 15.45 -6.87
C ILE A 79 11.65 16.89 -7.38
N MET A 80 10.84 17.77 -6.77
CA MET A 80 10.68 19.16 -7.19
C MET A 80 11.93 20.01 -6.94
N GLY A 81 12.65 19.80 -5.84
CA GLY A 81 13.90 20.49 -5.52
C GLY A 81 15.08 20.11 -6.43
N LYS A 82 14.92 19.09 -7.29
CA LYS A 82 15.89 18.67 -8.31
C LYS A 82 15.56 19.18 -9.71
N TRP A 83 14.45 19.90 -9.90
CA TRP A 83 14.19 20.58 -11.17
C TRP A 83 15.18 21.74 -11.32
N PRO A 84 15.80 21.93 -12.50
CA PRO A 84 16.62 23.11 -12.72
C PRO A 84 15.72 24.32 -12.50
N SER A 85 16.11 25.17 -11.56
CA SER A 85 15.61 26.53 -11.51
C SER A 85 16.22 27.22 -12.73
N ASP A 86 15.41 27.42 -13.77
CA ASP A 86 15.73 28.39 -14.84
C ASP A 86 15.83 29.81 -14.24
#